data_AF-A0A0L0VXF8-F1
#
_entry.id   AF-A0A0L0VXF8-F1
#
_cell.length_a   1.000
_cell.length_b   1.000
_cell.length_c   1.000
_cell.angle_alpha   90.00
_cell.angle_beta   90.00
_cell.angle_gamma   90.00
#
_symmetry.space_group_name_H-M   'P 1'
#
loop_
_entity.id
_entity.type
_entity.pdbx_description
1 polymer ?
#
loop_
_entity_poly.entity_id
_entity_poly.type
_entity_poly.pdbx_seq_one_letter_code
_entity_poly.pdbx_strand_id
1 'polypeptide(L)'
;MSDSESGSEFAKACRPTCDEPDPWPQPANSKKTVLKLPQAITKLKDDKLYALIKGRAKERYGDNAKEIQIEAVMNLTRGRNSFVLAGTGFGKTRIAEMYWDLFPKCNQAIVLCG
;
A
#
# COMPACT_ATOMS: atom_id res chain seq x y z
N MET A 1 -31.37 -24.00 33.70
CA MET A 1 -31.18 -22.58 33.35
C MET A 1 -29.70 -22.36 33.23
N SER A 2 -29.30 -21.88 32.07
CA SER A 2 -27.93 -21.64 31.64
C SER A 2 -27.30 -20.45 32.35
N ASP A 3 -25.99 -20.33 32.09
CA ASP A 3 -25.10 -19.16 32.19
C ASP A 3 -24.23 -19.06 33.43
N SER A 4 -22.96 -18.68 33.37
CA SER A 4 -21.88 -18.64 32.36
C SER A 4 -20.71 -17.95 33.07
N GLU A 5 -19.48 -18.41 32.89
CA GLU A 5 -18.26 -17.84 33.48
C GLU A 5 -17.84 -16.50 32.84
N SER A 6 -17.20 -15.60 33.61
CA SER A 6 -16.21 -14.61 33.15
C SER A 6 -15.62 -13.91 34.38
N GLY A 7 -14.32 -13.72 34.56
CA GLY A 7 -13.22 -13.69 33.61
C GLY A 7 -12.42 -12.42 33.87
N SER A 8 -11.37 -12.50 34.70
CA SER A 8 -10.32 -11.49 34.88
C SER A 8 -9.19 -12.22 35.60
N GLU A 9 -8.00 -12.41 35.08
CA GLU A 9 -7.07 -11.40 34.60
C GLU A 9 -5.81 -12.20 34.26
N PHE A 10 -5.18 -12.01 33.10
CA PHE A 10 -3.72 -12.11 33.00
C PHE A 10 -3.26 -11.51 31.68
N ALA A 11 -2.81 -10.27 31.78
CA ALA A 11 -2.02 -9.63 30.75
C ALA A 11 -0.72 -10.43 30.52
N LYS A 12 -0.65 -11.15 29.39
CA LYS A 12 0.60 -11.46 28.67
C LYS A 12 0.27 -12.15 27.34
N ALA A 13 0.02 -11.36 26.31
CA ALA A 13 0.17 -11.85 24.94
C ALA A 13 1.53 -11.38 24.42
N CYS A 14 2.36 -12.35 24.10
CA CYS A 14 3.77 -12.24 23.73
C CYS A 14 4.01 -11.22 22.61
N ARG A 15 5.05 -10.39 22.77
CA ARG A 15 5.68 -9.77 21.59
C ARG A 15 6.23 -10.92 20.73
N PRO A 16 5.98 -10.96 19.42
CA PRO A 16 6.69 -11.87 18.55
C PRO A 16 8.17 -11.47 18.58
N THR A 17 9.03 -12.33 19.11
CA THR A 17 10.46 -12.22 18.92
C THR A 17 10.72 -12.50 17.44
N CYS A 18 11.50 -11.63 16.78
CA CYS A 18 11.76 -11.68 15.34
C CYS A 18 12.48 -12.96 14.86
N ASP A 19 12.76 -13.88 15.76
CA ASP A 19 13.47 -15.14 15.52
C ASP A 19 12.53 -16.36 15.38
N GLU A 20 11.20 -16.19 15.52
CA GLU A 20 10.28 -17.29 15.27
C GLU A 20 10.01 -17.43 13.75
N PRO A 21 10.34 -18.58 13.13
CA PRO A 21 10.06 -18.78 11.72
C PRO A 21 8.54 -18.82 11.49
N ASP A 22 8.09 -17.97 10.57
CA ASP A 22 6.67 -17.78 10.23
C ASP A 22 5.96 -19.14 10.00
N PRO A 23 4.92 -19.47 10.80
CA PRO A 23 4.23 -20.77 10.76
C PRO A 23 3.42 -21.00 9.49
N TRP A 24 3.31 -20.01 8.59
CA TRP A 24 2.62 -20.19 7.30
C TRP A 24 3.50 -20.90 6.27
N PRO A 25 2.94 -21.84 5.47
CA PRO A 25 3.70 -22.59 4.48
C PRO A 25 4.31 -21.63 3.45
N GLN A 26 5.64 -21.54 3.43
CA GLN A 26 6.33 -20.70 2.47
C GLN A 26 6.22 -21.33 1.07
N PRO A 27 5.74 -20.59 0.05
CA PRO A 27 5.66 -21.13 -1.30
C PRO A 27 7.07 -21.47 -1.81
N ALA A 28 7.18 -22.65 -2.42
CA ALA A 28 8.43 -23.22 -2.92
C ALA A 28 9.17 -22.24 -3.84
N ASN A 29 10.43 -21.98 -3.48
CA ASN A 29 11.52 -21.30 -4.21
C ASN A 29 11.18 -20.69 -5.57
N SER A 30 10.34 -19.65 -5.58
CA SER A 30 10.26 -18.69 -6.67
C SER A 30 11.26 -17.58 -6.37
N LYS A 31 12.05 -17.17 -7.37
CA LYS A 31 12.98 -16.03 -7.21
C LYS A 31 12.15 -14.81 -6.77
N LYS A 32 12.20 -14.47 -5.48
CA LYS A 32 11.43 -13.37 -4.86
C LYS A 32 11.97 -12.05 -5.39
N THR A 33 11.53 -11.63 -6.58
CA THR A 33 11.92 -10.34 -7.13
C THR A 33 11.07 -9.29 -6.43
N VAL A 34 11.68 -8.58 -5.48
CA VAL A 34 11.03 -7.43 -4.83
C VAL A 34 10.67 -6.42 -5.92
N LEU A 35 9.38 -6.11 -6.04
CA LEU A 35 8.86 -5.09 -6.93
C LEU A 35 9.50 -3.75 -6.57
N LYS A 36 10.26 -3.16 -7.50
CA LYS A 36 10.88 -1.84 -7.33
C LYS A 36 10.37 -0.91 -8.41
N LEU A 37 10.08 0.33 -8.01
CA LEU A 37 9.79 1.38 -8.98
C LEU A 37 11.02 1.65 -9.85
N PRO A 38 10.84 1.94 -11.15
CA PRO A 38 11.91 2.36 -12.02
C PRO A 38 12.64 3.60 -11.45
N GLN A 39 13.98 3.61 -11.53
CA GLN A 39 14.76 4.78 -11.11
C GLN A 39 14.39 6.05 -11.89
N ALA A 40 13.92 5.89 -13.13
CA ALA A 40 13.43 6.97 -13.95
C ALA A 40 12.22 7.69 -13.35
N ILE A 41 11.43 7.04 -12.47
CA ILE A 41 10.29 7.64 -11.78
C ILE A 41 10.72 8.17 -10.42
N THR A 42 11.47 7.38 -9.65
CA THR A 42 11.90 7.76 -8.29
C THR A 42 12.91 8.90 -8.24
N LYS A 43 13.59 9.20 -9.35
CA LYS A 43 14.51 10.35 -9.49
C LYS A 43 13.90 11.56 -10.23
N LEU A 44 12.63 11.51 -10.64
CA LEU A 44 11.97 12.68 -11.23
C LEU A 44 11.97 13.86 -10.25
N LYS A 45 11.99 15.08 -10.76
CA LYS A 45 11.68 16.28 -9.98
C LYS A 45 10.20 16.26 -9.58
N ASP A 46 9.86 16.88 -8.45
CA ASP A 46 8.51 16.83 -7.89
C ASP A 46 7.44 17.35 -8.87
N ASP A 47 7.69 18.46 -9.59
CA ASP A 47 6.74 18.99 -10.59
C ASP A 47 6.46 17.99 -11.72
N LYS A 48 7.51 17.30 -12.19
CA LYS A 48 7.39 16.30 -13.26
C LYS A 48 6.70 15.03 -12.75
N LEU A 49 6.97 14.64 -11.51
CA LEU A 49 6.32 13.50 -10.88
C LEU A 49 4.83 13.78 -10.65
N TYR A 50 4.49 14.97 -10.17
CA TYR A 50 3.13 15.44 -10.01
C TYR A 50 2.38 15.41 -11.36
N ALA A 51 2.97 15.99 -12.42
CA ALA A 51 2.38 16.00 -13.75
C ALA A 51 2.18 14.58 -14.31
N LEU A 52 3.15 13.68 -14.11
CA LEU A 52 3.06 12.27 -14.51
C LEU A 52 1.88 11.57 -13.83
N ILE A 53 1.79 11.65 -12.50
CA ILE A 53 0.74 11.01 -11.71
C ILE A 53 -0.63 11.58 -12.09
N LYS A 54 -0.74 12.91 -12.19
CA LYS A 54 -1.97 13.60 -12.59
C LYS A 54 -2.42 13.18 -13.99
N GLY A 55 -1.49 13.10 -14.95
CA GLY A 55 -1.75 12.65 -16.31
C GLY A 55 -2.28 11.22 -16.35
N ARG A 56 -1.59 10.28 -15.69
CA ARG A 56 -2.01 8.86 -15.63
C ARG A 56 -3.36 8.68 -14.96
N ALA A 57 -3.61 9.40 -13.86
CA ALA A 57 -4.89 9.34 -13.18
C ALA A 57 -6.03 9.87 -14.06
N LYS A 58 -5.81 10.98 -14.78
CA LYS A 58 -6.80 11.52 -15.70
C LYS A 58 -7.08 10.56 -16.86
N GLU A 59 -6.05 9.92 -17.41
CA GLU A 59 -6.19 8.91 -18.47
C GLU A 59 -7.01 7.69 -18.00
N ARG A 60 -6.76 7.19 -16.78
CA ARG A 60 -7.45 6.01 -16.25
C ARG A 60 -8.90 6.27 -15.84
N TYR A 61 -9.16 7.36 -15.11
CA TYR A 61 -10.45 7.59 -14.45
C TYR A 61 -11.33 8.63 -15.17
N GLY A 62 -10.78 9.37 -16.14
CA GLY A 62 -11.48 10.42 -16.89
C GLY A 62 -11.64 11.75 -16.16
N ASP A 63 -11.46 11.77 -14.83
CA ASP A 63 -11.52 12.96 -13.97
C ASP A 63 -10.14 13.32 -13.38
N ASN A 64 -10.01 14.56 -12.91
CA ASN A 64 -8.79 15.00 -12.23
C ASN A 64 -8.75 14.38 -10.82
N ALA A 65 -7.65 13.68 -10.49
CA ALA A 65 -7.41 13.25 -9.13
C ALA A 65 -7.29 14.44 -8.18
N LYS A 66 -7.72 14.24 -6.93
CA LYS A 66 -7.58 15.26 -5.87
C LYS A 66 -6.10 15.47 -5.55
N GLU A 67 -5.71 16.69 -5.20
CA GLU A 67 -4.31 17.02 -4.88
C GLU A 67 -3.75 16.12 -3.77
N ILE A 68 -4.53 15.91 -2.70
CA ILE A 68 -4.14 15.04 -1.59
C ILE A 68 -3.93 13.57 -2.00
N GLN A 69 -4.63 13.08 -3.03
CA GLN A 69 -4.39 11.74 -3.57
C GLN A 69 -3.07 11.69 -4.34
N ILE A 70 -2.75 12.75 -5.10
CA ILE A 70 -1.49 12.86 -5.83
C ILE A 70 -0.31 12.96 -4.86
N GLU A 71 -0.42 13.81 -3.83
CA GLU A 71 0.61 13.95 -2.78
C GLU A 71 0.85 12.63 -2.04
N ALA A 72 -0.21 11.88 -1.72
CA ALA A 72 -0.07 10.56 -1.11
C ALA A 72 0.76 9.62 -2.01
N VAL A 73 0.47 9.58 -3.31
CA VAL A 73 1.23 8.76 -4.28
C VAL A 73 2.67 9.25 -4.44
N MET A 74 2.91 10.56 -4.42
CA MET A 74 4.26 11.12 -4.45
C MET A 74 5.06 10.70 -3.22
N ASN A 75 4.48 10.79 -2.02
CA ASN A 75 5.15 10.37 -0.80
C ASN A 75 5.45 8.86 -0.80
N LEU A 76 4.52 8.02 -1.30
CA LEU A 76 4.77 6.59 -1.52
C LEU A 76 5.92 6.35 -2.50
N THR A 77 5.97 7.11 -3.61
CA THR A 77 7.03 7.03 -4.63
C THR A 77 8.41 7.37 -4.08
N ARG A 78 8.47 8.28 -3.09
CA ARG A 78 9.70 8.66 -2.40
C ARG A 78 10.10 7.70 -1.27
N GLY A 79 9.28 6.67 -1.00
CA GLY A 79 9.50 5.78 0.14
C GLY A 79 9.32 6.48 1.49
N ARG A 80 8.56 7.58 1.55
CA ARG A 80 8.22 8.25 2.81
C ARG A 80 7.08 7.49 3.47
N ASN A 81 7.25 7.15 4.74
CA ASN A 81 6.19 6.54 5.54
C ASN A 81 4.96 7.46 5.53
N SER A 82 3.86 7.00 4.94
CA SER A 82 2.65 7.79 4.71
C SER A 82 1.46 7.04 5.27
N PHE A 83 0.82 7.60 6.29
CA PHE A 83 -0.46 7.11 6.80
C PHE A 83 -1.57 8.02 6.27
N VAL A 84 -2.45 7.48 5.44
CA VAL A 84 -3.60 8.23 4.91
C VAL A 84 -4.78 8.00 5.86
N LEU A 85 -4.96 8.88 6.84
CA LEU A 85 -6.17 8.89 7.67
C LEU A 85 -7.30 9.52 6.86
N ALA A 86 -8.14 8.67 6.29
CA ALA A 86 -9.18 9.07 5.37
C ALA A 86 -10.50 8.37 5.68
N GLY A 87 -11.57 9.16 5.81
CA GLY A 87 -12.93 8.66 5.90
C GLY A 87 -13.33 7.78 4.70
N THR A 88 -14.50 7.14 4.79
CA THR A 88 -15.13 6.47 3.63
C THR A 88 -15.34 7.48 2.50
N GLY A 89 -15.03 7.12 1.25
CA GLY A 89 -15.18 7.99 0.08
C GLY A 89 -13.96 8.85 -0.30
N PHE A 90 -12.85 8.76 0.43
CA PHE A 90 -11.61 9.47 0.08
C PHE A 90 -10.86 8.87 -1.13
N GLY A 91 -11.18 7.62 -1.49
CA GLY A 91 -10.50 6.91 -2.58
C GLY A 91 -9.16 6.29 -2.15
N LYS A 92 -9.12 5.60 -1.00
CA LYS A 92 -7.95 4.81 -0.58
C LYS A 92 -7.53 3.81 -1.67
N THR A 93 -8.49 3.11 -2.26
CA THR A 93 -8.28 2.23 -3.42
C THR A 93 -7.68 2.98 -4.59
N ARG A 94 -8.19 4.18 -4.91
CA ARG A 94 -7.68 5.02 -6.01
C ARG A 94 -6.21 5.41 -5.81
N ILE A 95 -5.78 5.71 -4.57
CA ILE A 95 -4.38 6.00 -4.25
C ILE A 95 -3.49 4.78 -4.52
N ALA A 96 -3.92 3.59 -4.06
CA ALA A 96 -3.19 2.35 -4.27
C ALA A 96 -3.05 2.02 -5.77
N GLU A 97 -4.13 2.16 -6.53
CA GLU A 97 -4.15 1.95 -7.98
C GLU A 97 -3.28 2.96 -8.74
N MET A 98 -3.32 4.24 -8.37
CA MET A 98 -2.46 5.28 -8.95
C MET A 98 -0.97 5.01 -8.69
N TYR A 99 -0.64 4.52 -7.48
CA TYR A 99 0.72 4.11 -7.15
C TYR A 99 1.12 2.85 -7.94
N TRP A 100 0.21 1.89 -8.07
CA TRP A 100 0.44 0.68 -8.85
C TRP A 100 0.72 0.96 -10.32
N ASP A 101 0.06 1.95 -10.90
CA ASP A 101 0.26 2.36 -12.29
C ASP A 101 1.66 2.91 -12.58
N LEU A 102 2.45 3.23 -11.56
CA LEU A 102 3.84 3.63 -11.71
C LEU A 102 4.78 2.45 -12.02
N PHE A 103 4.35 1.22 -11.75
CA PHE A 103 5.13 0.02 -12.04
C PHE A 103 5.00 -0.42 -13.51
N PRO A 104 6.00 -1.14 -14.06
CA PRO A 104 5.85 -1.80 -15.35
C PRO A 104 4.68 -2.80 -15.31
N LYS A 105 3.85 -2.82 -16.36
CA LYS A 105 2.68 -3.72 -16.50
C LYS A 105 3.02 -5.21 -16.53
N CYS A 106 4.30 -5.56 -16.44
CA CYS A 106 4.83 -6.92 -16.53
C CYS A 106 4.59 -7.76 -15.26
N ASN A 107 4.21 -7.13 -14.15
CA ASN A 107 3.99 -7.81 -12.89
C ASN A 107 2.50 -7.80 -12.54
N GLN A 108 1.98 -8.92 -12.07
CA GLN A 108 0.65 -8.99 -11.46
C GLN A 108 0.81 -8.61 -9.98
N ALA A 109 0.24 -7.50 -9.53
CA ALA A 109 0.02 -7.26 -8.10
C ALA A 109 -1.46 -7.32 -7.78
N ILE A 110 -1.71 -7.70 -6.54
CA ILE A 110 -3.03 -7.77 -5.94
C ILE A 110 -3.13 -6.58 -4.99
N VAL A 111 -4.12 -5.71 -5.22
CA VAL A 111 -4.51 -4.66 -4.28
C VAL A 111 -5.56 -5.26 -3.35
N LEU A 112 -5.17 -5.57 -2.11
CA LEU A 112 -6.12 -6.05 -1.10
C LEU A 112 -6.88 -4.85 -0.51
N CYS A 113 -8.20 -4.87 -0.65
CA CYS A 113 -9.11 -3.92 -0.01
C CYS A 113 -9.90 -4.67 1.08
N GLY A 114 -9.73 -4.25 2.33
CA GLY A 114 -10.49 -4.73 3.49
C GLY A 114 -11.00 -3.56 4.30
#